data_AF-A0A9Q9ZKS6-F1
#
_entry.id   AF-A0A9Q9ZKS6-F1
#
_cell.length_a   1.000
_cell.length_b   1.000
_cell.length_c   1.000
_cell.angle_alpha   90.00
_cell.angle_beta   90.00
_cell.angle_gamma   90.00
#
_symmetry.space_group_name_H-M   'P 1'
#
loop_
_entity.id
_entity.type
_entity.pdbx_description
1 polymer ?
#
loop_
_entity_poly.entity_id
_entity_poly.type
_entity_poly.pdbx_seq_one_letter_code
_entity_poly.pdbx_strand_id
1 'polypeptide(L)'
;MSTPAKGATKKEKKKHIPVKTSLNSPYSVHWSPLEREHKHFILNTLKVKLSAVGLQKQRVVRFREWGSRRRSRKKASKPTEEQKPAPEPAESVQTPSKPTEPCWSNPAVRKQLAIGINEVTKGLERNELSLVLVCNSVKPAHMTCHLIPLSKTRSVPACQVPSLSDTVAGLLGLKCVLALGFRRGTEVFEDVVRAITPVVPPLKVAWIPKDSTEKAEDKQSHTGQGQKRKLEEMSDEATDASPLILQPLKVKKIIPNPTKIRKPKKKGKQKCLSAV
;
A
#
# COMPACT_ATOMS: atom_id res chain seq x y z
N MET A 1 -28.39 2.70 -74.68
CA MET A 1 -29.19 3.48 -73.72
C MET A 1 -28.57 3.30 -72.34
N SER A 2 -27.64 4.17 -71.96
CA SER A 2 -26.89 4.08 -70.69
C SER A 2 -27.39 5.18 -69.77
N THR A 3 -28.02 4.82 -68.65
CA THR A 3 -28.47 5.77 -67.64
C THR A 3 -27.31 6.19 -66.74
N PRO A 4 -27.21 7.47 -66.33
CA PRO A 4 -26.15 7.92 -65.44
C PRO A 4 -26.51 7.53 -64.01
N ALA A 5 -25.72 6.66 -63.40
CA ALA A 5 -25.79 6.40 -61.96
C ALA A 5 -25.40 7.68 -61.21
N LYS A 6 -26.38 8.30 -60.52
CA LYS A 6 -26.17 9.42 -59.60
C LYS A 6 -25.06 9.07 -58.61
N GLY A 7 -23.94 9.78 -58.70
CA GLY A 7 -22.84 9.72 -57.75
C GLY A 7 -23.31 10.08 -56.34
N ALA A 8 -23.57 9.07 -55.52
CA ALA A 8 -23.69 9.24 -54.08
C ALA A 8 -22.28 9.24 -53.48
N THR A 9 -21.62 10.40 -53.47
CA THR A 9 -20.45 10.62 -52.61
C THR A 9 -20.95 10.62 -51.16
N LYS A 10 -21.10 9.42 -50.59
CA LYS A 10 -21.41 9.20 -49.18
C LYS A 10 -20.19 9.64 -48.37
N LYS A 11 -20.08 10.94 -48.09
CA LYS A 11 -19.11 11.48 -47.13
C LYS A 11 -19.32 10.71 -45.82
N GLU A 12 -18.39 9.82 -45.48
CA GLU A 12 -18.36 9.16 -44.19
C GLU A 12 -18.35 10.25 -43.11
N LYS A 13 -19.49 10.41 -42.41
CA LYS A 13 -19.59 11.35 -41.30
C LYS A 13 -18.67 10.83 -40.19
N LYS A 14 -17.46 11.37 -40.09
CA LYS A 14 -16.54 11.10 -38.97
C LYS A 14 -17.30 11.35 -37.67
N LYS A 15 -17.42 10.32 -36.83
CA LYS A 15 -18.10 10.43 -35.54
C LYS A 15 -17.38 11.49 -34.70
N HIS A 16 -18.14 12.45 -34.17
CA HIS A 16 -17.59 13.47 -33.28
C HIS A 16 -17.02 12.79 -32.03
N ILE A 17 -15.73 12.97 -31.76
CA ILE A 17 -15.05 12.40 -30.59
C ILE A 17 -15.43 13.28 -29.39
N PRO A 18 -16.21 12.78 -28.41
CA PRO A 18 -16.57 13.56 -27.25
C PRO A 18 -15.33 13.76 -26.37
N VAL A 19 -14.79 14.97 -26.33
CA VAL A 19 -13.70 15.34 -25.42
C VAL A 19 -14.26 15.55 -24.02
N LYS A 20 -13.75 14.80 -23.04
CA LYS A 20 -14.07 14.99 -21.63
C LYS A 20 -12.90 15.71 -20.96
N THR A 21 -13.19 16.81 -20.29
CA THR A 21 -12.21 17.47 -19.43
C THR A 21 -12.17 16.74 -18.09
N SER A 22 -10.98 16.33 -17.66
CA SER A 22 -10.74 15.72 -16.36
C SER A 22 -9.67 16.49 -15.62
N LEU A 23 -9.88 16.71 -14.33
CA LEU A 23 -8.85 17.26 -13.46
C LEU A 23 -7.99 16.09 -12.95
N ASN A 24 -6.84 15.88 -13.59
CA ASN A 24 -5.85 14.91 -13.15
C ASN A 24 -4.84 15.60 -12.25
N SER A 25 -4.29 14.87 -11.27
CA SER A 25 -3.19 15.37 -10.45
C SER A 25 -2.01 15.75 -11.34
N PRO A 26 -1.47 16.97 -11.24
CA PRO A 26 -0.25 17.34 -11.95
C PRO A 26 0.99 16.63 -11.36
N TYR A 27 0.88 16.10 -10.15
CA TYR A 27 1.98 15.41 -9.51
C TYR A 27 1.96 13.93 -9.82
N SER A 28 3.09 13.43 -10.33
CA SER A 28 3.32 12.02 -10.56
C SER A 28 4.35 11.49 -9.56
N VAL A 29 3.97 10.42 -8.85
CA VAL A 29 4.83 9.77 -7.86
C VAL A 29 5.48 8.56 -8.52
N HIS A 30 6.79 8.63 -8.70
CA HIS A 30 7.57 7.60 -9.36
C HIS A 30 8.77 7.20 -8.50
N TRP A 31 9.19 5.96 -8.65
CA TRP A 31 10.39 5.45 -8.01
C TRP A 31 11.62 6.08 -8.65
N SER A 32 12.63 6.39 -7.83
CA SER A 32 13.93 6.83 -8.32
C SER A 32 14.62 5.66 -9.05
N PRO A 33 15.24 5.91 -10.23
CA PRO A 33 15.92 4.86 -10.97
C PRO A 33 17.13 4.34 -10.16
N LEU A 34 17.31 3.03 -10.17
CA LEU A 34 18.43 2.37 -9.51
C LEU A 34 19.49 1.98 -10.55
N GLU A 35 20.74 2.29 -10.27
CA GLU A 35 21.88 1.92 -11.10
C GLU A 35 22.09 0.39 -11.15
N ARG A 36 22.64 -0.12 -12.25
CA ARG A 36 22.79 -1.56 -12.47
C ARG A 36 23.71 -2.21 -11.43
N GLU A 37 24.83 -1.57 -11.12
CA GLU A 37 25.80 -2.07 -10.14
C GLU A 37 25.18 -2.15 -8.76
N HIS A 38 24.51 -1.08 -8.35
CA HIS A 38 23.77 -0.99 -7.10
C HIS A 38 22.67 -2.06 -6.98
N LYS A 39 21.94 -2.33 -8.07
CA LYS A 39 20.98 -3.43 -8.14
C LYS A 39 21.65 -4.78 -7.82
N HIS A 40 22.75 -5.10 -8.49
CA HIS A 40 23.44 -6.38 -8.28
C HIS A 40 24.00 -6.50 -6.86
N PHE A 41 24.58 -5.42 -6.33
CA PHE A 41 25.07 -5.34 -4.97
C PHE A 41 23.96 -5.64 -3.94
N ILE A 42 22.81 -4.98 -4.07
CA ILE A 42 21.65 -5.18 -3.17
C ILE A 42 21.17 -6.65 -3.24
N LEU A 43 20.97 -7.18 -4.45
CA LEU A 43 20.48 -8.55 -4.62
C LEU A 43 21.46 -9.60 -4.09
N ASN A 44 22.76 -9.42 -4.31
CA ASN A 44 23.80 -10.34 -3.81
C ASN A 44 23.88 -10.31 -2.29
N THR A 45 23.86 -9.12 -1.69
CA THR A 45 23.89 -8.94 -0.23
C THR A 45 22.70 -9.63 0.43
N LEU A 46 21.49 -9.45 -0.14
CA LEU A 46 20.29 -10.14 0.32
C LEU A 46 20.39 -11.65 0.16
N LYS A 47 20.88 -12.11 -1.00
CA LYS A 47 21.02 -13.55 -1.28
C LYS A 47 21.94 -14.22 -0.26
N VAL A 48 23.11 -13.64 0.01
CA VAL A 48 24.09 -14.18 0.97
C VAL A 48 23.48 -14.23 2.37
N LYS A 49 22.91 -13.12 2.85
CA LYS A 49 22.39 -13.03 4.21
C LYS A 49 21.14 -13.88 4.43
N LEU A 50 20.20 -13.92 3.49
CA LEU A 50 19.02 -14.78 3.59
C LEU A 50 19.37 -16.27 3.54
N SER A 51 20.39 -16.64 2.74
CA SER A 51 20.88 -18.02 2.70
C SER A 51 21.56 -18.42 4.01
N ALA A 52 22.37 -17.53 4.61
CA ALA A 52 23.02 -17.77 5.89
C ALA A 52 22.02 -17.91 7.05
N VAL A 53 20.94 -17.11 7.03
CA VAL A 53 19.87 -17.18 8.04
C VAL A 53 19.00 -18.43 7.88
N GLY A 54 18.83 -18.94 6.66
CA GLY A 54 18.00 -20.13 6.40
C GLY A 54 16.50 -19.91 6.66
N LEU A 55 16.00 -18.68 6.50
CA LEU A 55 14.58 -18.35 6.72
C LEU A 55 13.71 -18.89 5.57
N GLN A 56 13.01 -19.99 5.79
CA GLN A 56 12.14 -20.61 4.79
C GLN A 56 10.73 -20.83 5.33
N LYS A 57 9.73 -20.53 4.50
CA LYS A 57 8.35 -20.91 4.76
C LYS A 57 8.13 -22.36 4.36
N GLN A 58 7.96 -23.24 5.33
CA GLN A 58 7.69 -24.64 5.07
C GLN A 58 6.24 -24.79 4.59
N ARG A 59 6.05 -25.38 3.40
CA ARG A 59 4.72 -25.63 2.86
C ARG A 59 4.17 -26.91 3.48
N VAL A 60 3.26 -26.78 4.42
CA VAL A 60 2.45 -27.92 4.86
C VAL A 60 1.37 -28.14 3.79
N VAL A 61 1.52 -29.20 2.99
CA VAL A 61 0.48 -29.64 2.07
C VAL A 61 -0.66 -30.22 2.92
N ARG A 62 -1.65 -29.40 3.24
CA ARG A 62 -2.89 -29.90 3.83
C ARG A 62 -3.85 -30.28 2.73
N PHE A 63 -4.19 -31.56 2.67
CA PHE A 63 -5.46 -31.97 2.12
C PHE A 63 -6.55 -31.47 3.08
N ARG A 64 -7.19 -30.34 2.74
CA ARG A 64 -8.39 -29.90 3.47
C ARG A 64 -9.49 -30.89 3.16
N GLU A 65 -9.81 -31.78 4.10
CA GLU A 65 -11.02 -32.60 4.02
C GLU A 65 -12.26 -31.69 4.10
N TRP A 66 -12.71 -31.22 2.95
CA TRP A 66 -13.86 -30.31 2.79
C TRP A 66 -15.21 -30.96 3.19
N GLY A 67 -15.22 -32.20 3.70
CA GLY A 67 -16.44 -32.99 3.90
C GLY A 67 -16.78 -33.40 5.34
N SER A 68 -15.85 -33.35 6.30
CA SER A 68 -16.06 -34.02 7.60
C SER A 68 -17.03 -33.28 8.53
N ARG A 69 -17.16 -31.95 8.41
CA ARG A 69 -18.11 -31.14 9.20
C ARG A 69 -19.58 -31.41 8.88
N ARG A 70 -19.91 -31.97 7.71
CA ARG A 70 -21.30 -32.26 7.33
C ARG A 70 -21.79 -33.64 7.83
N ARG A 71 -20.87 -34.56 8.15
CA ARG A 71 -21.20 -35.90 8.68
C ARG A 71 -21.37 -35.93 10.20
N SER A 72 -20.70 -35.05 10.95
CA SER A 72 -20.84 -35.02 12.41
C SER A 72 -22.20 -34.47 12.88
N ARG A 73 -22.84 -33.56 12.11
CA ARG A 73 -24.18 -33.03 12.44
C ARG A 73 -25.33 -34.03 12.27
N LYS A 74 -25.12 -35.16 11.57
CA LYS A 74 -26.18 -36.16 11.33
C LYS A 74 -26.19 -37.32 12.35
N LYS A 75 -25.22 -37.37 13.28
CA LYS A 75 -25.11 -38.41 14.32
C LYS A 75 -25.42 -37.94 15.75
N ALA A 76 -25.73 -36.65 15.95
CA ALA A 76 -25.99 -36.07 17.27
C ALA A 76 -27.49 -35.92 17.62
N SER A 77 -28.37 -36.66 16.95
CA SER A 77 -29.83 -36.64 17.23
C SER A 77 -30.32 -38.01 17.71
N LYS A 78 -29.91 -38.40 18.92
CA LYS A 78 -30.66 -39.31 19.80
C LYS A 78 -30.38 -38.88 21.24
N PRO A 79 -31.39 -38.49 22.04
CA PRO A 79 -31.25 -38.29 23.47
C PRO A 79 -31.55 -39.62 24.17
N THR A 80 -30.63 -40.07 25.04
CA THR A 80 -30.96 -40.99 26.12
C THR A 80 -30.24 -40.49 27.35
N GLU A 81 -31.07 -40.22 28.35
CA GLU A 81 -30.80 -39.70 29.68
C GLU A 81 -30.18 -40.81 30.53
N GLU A 82 -29.10 -40.51 31.26
CA GLU A 82 -28.89 -40.79 32.70
C GLU A 82 -27.40 -40.75 33.13
N GLN A 83 -27.18 -39.93 34.19
CA GLN A 83 -26.22 -40.08 35.30
C GLN A 83 -24.72 -39.69 35.18
N LYS A 84 -24.31 -38.87 36.17
CA LYS A 84 -22.96 -38.41 36.60
C LYS A 84 -22.15 -39.54 37.31
N PRO A 85 -20.94 -39.33 37.88
CA PRO A 85 -19.84 -38.36 37.65
C PRO A 85 -18.47 -39.05 37.36
N ALA A 86 -17.41 -38.25 37.20
CA ALA A 86 -16.00 -38.62 36.94
C ALA A 86 -15.38 -39.68 37.91
N PRO A 87 -14.28 -40.36 37.51
CA PRO A 87 -12.95 -39.84 37.85
C PRO A 87 -11.84 -40.05 36.78
N GLU A 88 -10.83 -39.18 36.77
CA GLU A 88 -9.47 -39.46 36.24
C GLU A 88 -8.70 -40.38 37.21
N PRO A 89 -7.47 -40.92 36.95
CA PRO A 89 -6.54 -40.73 35.82
C PRO A 89 -5.91 -42.04 35.26
N ALA A 90 -5.43 -42.03 34.02
CA ALA A 90 -4.35 -42.94 33.60
C ALA A 90 -3.67 -42.45 32.32
N GLU A 91 -2.34 -42.34 32.40
CA GLU A 91 -1.41 -42.10 31.31
C GLU A 91 -1.61 -43.11 30.17
N SER A 92 -1.55 -42.65 28.91
CA SER A 92 -0.78 -43.32 27.85
C SER A 92 -0.93 -42.63 26.50
N VAL A 93 0.22 -42.57 25.82
CA VAL A 93 0.43 -42.27 24.40
C VAL A 93 0.31 -40.79 24.00
N GLN A 94 1.44 -40.09 24.13
CA GLN A 94 1.76 -38.93 23.31
C GLN A 94 1.61 -39.30 21.83
N THR A 95 0.46 -38.96 21.27
CA THR A 95 0.29 -38.90 19.82
C THR A 95 1.12 -37.74 19.28
N PRO A 96 1.88 -37.90 18.18
CA PRO A 96 2.63 -36.79 17.61
C PRO A 96 1.64 -35.71 17.20
N SER A 97 1.77 -34.54 17.84
CA SER A 97 0.93 -33.38 17.57
C SER A 97 1.01 -33.04 16.08
N LYS A 98 -0.14 -33.09 15.40
CA LYS A 98 -0.27 -32.68 14.00
C LYS A 98 0.27 -31.25 13.85
N PRO A 99 1.25 -30.98 12.96
CA PRO A 99 1.75 -29.61 12.74
C PRO A 99 0.62 -28.74 12.17
N THR A 100 0.04 -27.90 13.03
CA THR A 100 -1.23 -27.22 12.77
C THR A 100 -1.10 -25.86 12.08
N GLU A 101 0.07 -25.36 11.70
CA GLU A 101 0.17 -24.19 10.78
C GLU A 101 1.40 -24.23 9.87
N PRO A 102 1.41 -23.55 8.70
CA PRO A 102 2.62 -23.37 7.90
C PRO A 102 3.66 -22.65 8.74
N CYS A 103 4.64 -23.41 9.23
CA CYS A 103 5.65 -22.91 10.13
C CYS A 103 6.80 -22.26 9.32
N TRP A 104 7.28 -21.13 9.82
CA TRP A 104 8.55 -20.57 9.38
C TRP A 104 9.67 -21.30 10.11
N SER A 105 10.79 -21.57 9.43
CA SER A 105 11.94 -22.24 10.05
C SER A 105 12.41 -21.53 11.33
N ASN A 106 12.47 -20.19 11.30
CA ASN A 106 12.79 -19.38 12.47
C ASN A 106 11.75 -18.26 12.69
N PRO A 107 10.84 -18.39 13.67
CA PRO A 107 9.80 -17.41 13.92
C PRO A 107 10.32 -16.10 14.54
N ALA A 108 11.44 -16.14 15.26
CA ALA A 108 12.05 -14.93 15.83
C ALA A 108 12.59 -14.03 14.70
N VAL A 109 13.33 -14.62 13.77
CA VAL A 109 13.87 -13.89 12.61
C VAL A 109 12.75 -13.45 11.66
N ARG A 110 11.67 -14.24 11.51
CA ARG A 110 10.51 -13.83 10.70
C ARG A 110 9.88 -12.51 11.18
N LYS A 111 9.84 -12.27 12.50
CA LYS A 111 9.26 -11.04 13.08
C LYS A 111 10.06 -9.79 12.71
N GLN A 112 11.35 -9.94 12.40
CA GLN A 112 12.26 -8.85 12.04
C GLN A 112 12.03 -8.36 10.59
N LEU A 113 11.33 -9.15 9.78
CA LEU A 113 11.06 -8.86 8.37
C LEU A 113 9.58 -8.54 8.16
N ALA A 114 9.28 -7.56 7.31
CA ALA A 114 7.95 -7.27 6.79
C ALA A 114 7.88 -7.75 5.34
N ILE A 115 7.01 -8.72 5.04
CA ILE A 115 6.92 -9.32 3.70
C ILE A 115 5.56 -8.98 3.09
N GLY A 116 5.61 -8.36 1.91
CA GLY A 116 4.44 -7.96 1.14
C GLY A 116 3.99 -6.53 1.44
N ILE A 117 3.23 -5.97 0.51
CA ILE A 117 2.84 -4.54 0.51
C ILE A 117 2.13 -4.18 1.82
N ASN A 118 1.17 -5.00 2.27
CA ASN A 118 0.38 -4.73 3.47
C ASN A 118 1.18 -4.76 4.78
N GLU A 119 2.20 -5.62 4.89
CA GLU A 119 3.05 -5.63 6.08
C GLU A 119 4.00 -4.43 6.08
N VAL A 120 4.52 -4.10 4.90
CA VAL A 120 5.41 -2.94 4.71
C VAL A 120 4.66 -1.63 4.98
N THR A 121 3.42 -1.47 4.50
CA THR A 121 2.60 -0.27 4.80
C THR A 121 2.36 -0.12 6.29
N LYS A 122 1.92 -1.20 6.97
CA LYS A 122 1.73 -1.20 8.43
C LYS A 122 3.02 -0.85 9.18
N GLY A 123 4.16 -1.38 8.74
CA GLY A 123 5.46 -1.08 9.33
C GLY A 123 5.87 0.39 9.15
N LEU A 124 5.64 0.97 7.96
CA LEU A 124 5.87 2.40 7.71
C LEU A 124 4.94 3.27 8.57
N GLU A 125 3.66 2.95 8.64
CA GLU A 125 2.67 3.68 9.46
C GLU A 125 3.04 3.70 10.95
N ARG A 126 3.63 2.61 11.45
CA ARG A 126 4.08 2.48 12.85
C ARG A 126 5.51 2.99 13.10
N ASN A 127 6.20 3.47 12.07
CA ASN A 127 7.62 3.87 12.16
C ASN A 127 8.55 2.73 12.61
N GLU A 128 8.20 1.49 12.28
CA GLU A 128 8.94 0.29 12.69
C GLU A 128 10.02 -0.11 11.68
N LEU A 129 10.05 0.47 10.47
CA LEU A 129 10.96 0.05 9.40
C LEU A 129 12.20 0.92 9.29
N SER A 130 13.33 0.29 8.98
CA SER A 130 14.63 0.92 8.72
C SER A 130 14.96 1.02 7.24
N LEU A 131 14.52 0.03 6.43
CA LEU A 131 14.76 -0.02 4.98
C LEU A 131 13.58 -0.70 4.29
N VAL A 132 13.19 -0.18 3.12
CA VAL A 132 12.11 -0.76 2.30
C VAL A 132 12.60 -1.03 0.88
N LEU A 133 12.42 -2.26 0.41
CA LEU A 133 12.75 -2.69 -0.95
C LEU A 133 11.48 -3.17 -1.66
N VAL A 134 11.22 -2.65 -2.84
CA VAL A 134 10.03 -2.96 -3.63
C VAL A 134 10.44 -3.59 -4.95
N CYS A 135 9.72 -4.62 -5.40
CA CYS A 135 10.00 -5.26 -6.67
C CYS A 135 9.46 -4.43 -7.85
N ASN A 136 10.18 -4.39 -8.97
CA ASN A 136 9.68 -3.77 -10.22
C ASN A 136 8.66 -4.62 -10.99
N SER A 137 8.46 -5.90 -10.63
CA SER A 137 7.52 -6.78 -11.34
C SER A 137 6.05 -6.56 -10.96
N VAL A 138 5.75 -5.61 -10.06
CA VAL A 138 4.39 -5.36 -9.56
C VAL A 138 3.49 -4.77 -10.63
N LYS A 139 2.39 -5.45 -10.93
CA LYS A 139 1.35 -4.98 -11.85
C LYS A 139 0.00 -4.94 -11.14
N PRO A 140 -0.71 -3.80 -11.11
CA PRO A 140 -0.34 -2.50 -11.69
C PRO A 140 0.67 -1.71 -10.84
N ALA A 141 1.48 -0.86 -11.47
CA ALA A 141 2.56 -0.11 -10.81
C ALA A 141 2.08 0.80 -9.66
N HIS A 142 0.85 1.34 -9.77
CA HIS A 142 0.27 2.22 -8.77
C HIS A 142 0.10 1.56 -7.39
N MET A 143 0.08 0.22 -7.31
CA MET A 143 0.03 -0.51 -6.04
C MET A 143 1.25 -0.24 -5.15
N THR A 144 2.33 0.30 -5.69
CA THR A 144 3.54 0.60 -4.91
C THR A 144 3.78 2.09 -4.72
N CYS A 145 3.12 2.94 -5.52
CA CYS A 145 3.34 4.39 -5.51
C CYS A 145 3.08 5.03 -4.15
N HIS A 146 2.13 4.49 -3.36
CA HIS A 146 1.82 5.01 -2.02
C HIS A 146 2.95 4.78 -1.00
N LEU A 147 3.85 3.82 -1.23
CA LEU A 147 4.98 3.56 -0.36
C LEU A 147 6.03 4.68 -0.42
N ILE A 148 6.11 5.39 -1.54
CA ILE A 148 7.06 6.50 -1.74
C ILE A 148 6.81 7.66 -0.76
N PRO A 149 5.61 8.29 -0.74
CA PRO A 149 5.34 9.36 0.22
C PRO A 149 5.36 8.85 1.66
N LEU A 150 4.86 7.64 1.93
CA LEU A 150 4.91 7.05 3.28
C LEU A 150 6.36 6.93 3.78
N SER A 151 7.25 6.41 2.95
CA SER A 151 8.67 6.27 3.31
C SER A 151 9.34 7.64 3.48
N LYS A 152 9.02 8.61 2.60
CA LYS A 152 9.55 9.97 2.71
C LYS A 152 9.11 10.67 4.01
N THR A 153 7.85 10.55 4.42
CA THR A 153 7.36 11.15 5.69
C THR A 153 8.00 10.57 6.95
N ARG A 154 8.56 9.36 6.87
CA ARG A 154 9.20 8.67 8.01
C ARG A 154 10.72 8.62 7.89
N SER A 155 11.27 9.32 6.90
CA SER A 155 12.71 9.35 6.58
C SER A 155 13.31 7.95 6.42
N VAL A 156 12.53 7.02 5.85
CA VAL A 156 12.97 5.64 5.59
C VAL A 156 13.50 5.54 4.16
N PRO A 157 14.73 5.06 3.94
CA PRO A 157 15.23 4.79 2.60
C PRO A 157 14.37 3.72 1.95
N ALA A 158 13.87 4.01 0.75
CA ALA A 158 13.14 3.03 -0.04
C ALA A 158 13.59 3.04 -1.50
N CYS A 159 13.68 1.85 -2.10
CA CYS A 159 14.08 1.70 -3.48
C CYS A 159 13.27 0.63 -4.20
N GLN A 160 13.11 0.82 -5.51
CA GLN A 160 12.58 -0.20 -6.39
C GLN A 160 13.74 -1.02 -6.99
N VAL A 161 13.77 -2.30 -6.69
CA VAL A 161 14.79 -3.25 -7.15
C VAL A 161 14.19 -4.16 -8.22
N PRO A 162 14.70 -4.12 -9.47
CA PRO A 162 14.28 -5.07 -10.50
C PRO A 162 14.68 -6.51 -10.14
N SER A 163 13.85 -7.50 -10.48
CA SER A 163 14.12 -8.93 -10.23
C SER A 163 14.31 -9.33 -8.75
N LEU A 164 13.84 -8.50 -7.82
CA LEU A 164 13.87 -8.78 -6.37
C LEU A 164 13.12 -10.08 -6.04
N SER A 165 11.89 -10.22 -6.56
CA SER A 165 11.07 -11.40 -6.33
C SER A 165 11.74 -12.67 -6.85
N ASP A 166 12.37 -12.63 -8.03
CA ASP A 166 12.98 -13.81 -8.65
C ASP A 166 14.14 -14.35 -7.81
N THR A 167 14.91 -13.44 -7.19
CA THR A 167 16.07 -13.81 -6.35
C THR A 167 15.65 -14.23 -4.95
N VAL A 168 14.70 -13.51 -4.33
CA VAL A 168 14.38 -13.64 -2.91
C VAL A 168 13.24 -14.62 -2.64
N ALA A 169 12.26 -14.75 -3.54
CA ALA A 169 11.07 -15.57 -3.27
C ALA A 169 11.42 -17.05 -3.09
N GLY A 170 12.33 -17.58 -3.91
CA GLY A 170 12.81 -18.95 -3.80
C GLY A 170 13.50 -19.21 -2.46
N LEU A 171 14.36 -18.30 -2.01
CA LEU A 171 15.07 -18.41 -0.73
C LEU A 171 14.12 -18.41 0.46
N LEU A 172 13.00 -17.68 0.39
CA LEU A 172 12.01 -17.61 1.47
C LEU A 172 10.93 -18.71 1.40
N GLY A 173 10.94 -19.58 0.38
CA GLY A 173 9.88 -20.57 0.14
C GLY A 173 8.55 -19.97 -0.34
N LEU A 174 8.57 -18.72 -0.80
CA LEU A 174 7.41 -17.97 -1.26
C LEU A 174 7.25 -18.07 -2.79
N LYS A 175 6.03 -17.81 -3.29
CA LYS A 175 5.79 -17.74 -4.74
C LYS A 175 6.33 -16.45 -5.34
N CYS A 176 6.12 -15.33 -4.64
CA CYS A 176 6.56 -14.02 -5.06
C CYS A 176 6.71 -13.10 -3.84
N VAL A 177 7.60 -12.11 -3.95
CA VAL A 177 7.83 -11.07 -2.95
C VAL A 177 7.78 -9.71 -3.64
N LEU A 178 6.68 -8.99 -3.42
CA LEU A 178 6.43 -7.70 -4.08
C LEU A 178 7.06 -6.53 -3.32
N ALA A 179 7.11 -6.62 -2.00
CA ALA A 179 7.73 -5.64 -1.13
C ALA A 179 8.36 -6.35 0.06
N LEU A 180 9.46 -5.80 0.54
CA LEU A 180 10.27 -6.31 1.64
C LEU A 180 10.66 -5.13 2.51
N GLY A 181 10.43 -5.23 3.81
CA GLY A 181 10.83 -4.20 4.77
C GLY A 181 11.64 -4.82 5.91
N PHE A 182 12.67 -4.12 6.35
CA PHE A 182 13.47 -4.50 7.51
C PHE A 182 12.99 -3.69 8.70
N ARG A 183 12.68 -4.35 9.83
CA ARG A 183 12.28 -3.64 11.05
C ARG A 183 13.51 -3.04 11.75
N ARG A 184 13.30 -1.99 12.53
CA ARG A 184 14.29 -1.37 13.42
C ARG A 184 14.57 -2.29 14.61
N GLY A 185 15.79 -2.23 15.15
CA GLY A 185 16.24 -3.07 16.26
C GLY A 185 16.36 -4.55 15.88
N THR A 186 16.84 -4.81 14.66
CA THR A 186 16.96 -6.17 14.11
C THR A 186 18.41 -6.54 13.94
N GLU A 187 19.01 -7.08 14.99
CA GLU A 187 20.44 -7.42 15.03
C GLU A 187 20.90 -8.28 13.84
N VAL A 188 20.03 -9.18 13.35
CA VAL A 188 20.37 -10.11 12.26
C VAL A 188 20.53 -9.42 10.91
N PHE A 189 19.78 -8.33 10.67
CA PHE A 189 19.74 -7.64 9.38
C PHE A 189 20.33 -6.24 9.41
N GLU A 190 20.85 -5.79 10.54
CA GLU A 190 21.47 -4.46 10.67
C GLU A 190 22.64 -4.25 9.71
N ASP A 191 23.48 -5.25 9.49
CA ASP A 191 24.57 -5.19 8.51
C ASP A 191 24.05 -4.91 7.09
N VAL A 192 22.94 -5.57 6.73
CA VAL A 192 22.31 -5.45 5.41
C VAL A 192 21.75 -4.05 5.23
N VAL A 193 21.06 -3.55 6.25
CA VAL A 193 20.49 -2.20 6.24
C VAL A 193 21.61 -1.16 6.13
N ARG A 194 22.68 -1.31 6.90
CA ARG A 194 23.84 -0.41 6.88
C ARG A 194 24.55 -0.40 5.53
N ALA A 195 24.71 -1.57 4.91
CA ALA A 195 25.34 -1.69 3.60
C ALA A 195 24.48 -1.12 2.46
N ILE A 196 23.15 -1.30 2.51
CA ILE A 196 22.25 -0.91 1.42
C ILE A 196 21.82 0.56 1.51
N THR A 197 21.63 1.11 2.71
CA THR A 197 21.16 2.49 2.91
C THR A 197 21.91 3.54 2.09
N PRO A 198 23.27 3.58 2.05
CA PRO A 198 23.98 4.59 1.26
C PRO A 198 23.84 4.40 -0.25
N VAL A 199 23.49 3.21 -0.70
CA VAL A 199 23.36 2.84 -2.12
C VAL A 199 21.96 3.22 -2.67
N VAL A 200 20.98 3.42 -1.78
CA VAL A 200 19.60 3.71 -2.15
C VAL A 200 19.44 5.16 -2.61
N PRO A 201 18.89 5.41 -3.81
CA PRO A 201 18.66 6.77 -4.27
C PRO A 201 17.57 7.46 -3.42
N PRO A 202 17.72 8.76 -3.13
CA PRO A 202 16.74 9.48 -2.33
C PRO A 202 15.39 9.58 -3.05
N LEU A 203 14.31 9.55 -2.27
CA LEU A 203 12.95 9.70 -2.78
C LEU A 203 12.60 11.17 -2.97
N LYS A 204 12.12 11.52 -4.18
CA LYS A 204 11.68 12.88 -4.51
C LYS A 204 10.15 12.94 -4.56
N VAL A 205 9.56 13.67 -3.63
CA VAL A 205 8.11 13.97 -3.61
C VAL A 205 7.95 15.49 -3.60
N ALA A 206 7.35 16.04 -4.66
CA ALA A 206 7.37 17.49 -4.91
C ALA A 206 6.67 18.34 -3.83
N TRP A 207 5.68 17.79 -3.14
CA TRP A 207 4.88 18.49 -2.13
C TRP A 207 5.29 18.20 -0.69
N ILE A 208 6.25 17.30 -0.46
CA ILE A 208 6.79 17.04 0.88
C ILE A 208 8.08 17.87 0.99
N PRO A 209 8.19 18.76 1.99
CA PRO A 209 9.41 19.53 2.21
C PRO A 209 10.62 18.59 2.25
N LYS A 210 11.72 19.03 1.63
CA LYS A 210 13.00 18.36 1.85
C LYS A 210 13.36 18.59 3.30
N ASP A 211 13.78 17.52 3.98
CA ASP A 211 14.40 17.62 5.29
C ASP A 211 15.60 18.56 5.13
N SER A 212 15.43 19.82 5.53
CA SER A 212 16.45 20.86 5.50
C SER A 212 17.40 20.58 6.66
N THR A 213 18.22 19.56 6.50
CA THR A 213 19.19 19.14 7.50
C THR A 213 20.56 19.04 6.85
N GLU A 214 21.14 20.20 6.57
CA GLU A 214 22.59 20.39 6.70
C GLU A 214 22.96 20.91 8.10
N LYS A 215 22.01 21.12 9.02
CA LYS A 215 22.28 21.53 10.41
C LYS A 215 21.22 21.02 11.37
N ALA A 216 21.41 19.84 11.95
CA ALA A 216 20.91 19.42 13.27
C ALA A 216 21.14 17.91 13.42
N GLU A 217 22.31 17.54 13.92
CA GLU A 217 22.52 16.24 14.53
C GLU A 217 21.79 16.17 15.89
N ASP A 218 21.44 14.95 16.26
CA ASP A 218 20.96 14.48 17.56
C ASP A 218 19.64 15.02 18.12
N LYS A 219 18.61 14.18 18.00
CA LYS A 219 17.88 13.67 19.18
C LYS A 219 17.04 12.43 18.82
N GLN A 220 17.46 11.31 19.38
CA GLN A 220 16.81 10.01 19.30
C GLN A 220 15.77 9.86 20.44
N SER A 221 14.71 9.13 20.13
CA SER A 221 13.70 8.53 21.03
C SER A 221 12.76 9.48 21.78
N HIS A 222 11.45 9.34 21.53
CA HIS A 222 10.48 8.85 22.52
C HIS A 222 9.18 8.45 21.83
N THR A 223 8.67 7.29 22.22
CA THR A 223 7.38 6.69 21.85
C THR A 223 6.22 7.56 22.34
N GLY A 224 5.33 7.97 21.43
CA GLY A 224 4.08 8.67 21.78
C GLY A 224 2.90 8.07 21.04
N GLN A 225 2.10 7.28 21.77
CA GLN A 225 0.79 6.77 21.33
C GLN A 225 -0.18 7.92 21.03
N GLY A 226 -1.09 7.68 20.09
CA GLY A 226 -2.05 8.69 19.63
C GLY A 226 -2.94 9.24 20.74
N GLN A 227 -2.83 10.54 20.98
CA GLN A 227 -3.82 11.32 21.71
C GLN A 227 -4.64 12.15 20.73
N LYS A 228 -5.97 11.99 20.80
CA LYS A 228 -6.94 12.90 20.19
C LYS A 228 -6.72 14.28 20.81
N ARG A 229 -6.32 15.27 20.00
CA ARG A 229 -6.17 16.64 20.49
C ARG A 229 -7.54 17.30 20.59
N LYS A 230 -7.91 17.67 21.82
CA LYS A 230 -8.82 18.77 22.12
C LYS A 230 -8.14 20.06 21.66
N LEU A 231 -8.90 20.95 21.04
CA LEU A 231 -8.48 22.30 20.68
C LEU A 231 -8.38 23.12 21.97
N GLU A 232 -7.19 23.56 22.33
CA GLU A 232 -6.99 24.62 23.32
C GLU A 232 -6.25 25.76 22.61
N GLU A 233 -6.82 26.95 22.72
CA GLU A 233 -6.27 28.23 22.24
C GLU A 233 -5.04 28.60 23.07
N MET A 234 -3.90 28.84 22.42
CA MET A 234 -2.82 29.63 23.00
C MET A 234 -2.20 30.54 21.93
N SER A 235 -2.41 31.84 22.20
CA SER A 235 -1.52 33.00 22.08
C SER A 235 -0.52 33.10 20.92
N ASP A 236 -0.63 34.23 20.23
CA ASP A 236 0.32 34.81 19.29
C ASP A 236 1.72 34.95 19.90
N GLU A 237 2.68 34.20 19.38
CA GLU A 237 4.10 34.58 19.35
C GLU A 237 4.68 34.11 18.01
N ALA A 238 5.01 35.07 17.18
CA ALA A 238 5.41 34.88 15.80
C ALA A 238 6.87 34.39 15.72
N THR A 239 7.07 33.19 15.20
CA THR A 239 8.36 32.77 14.64
C THR A 239 8.15 32.24 13.23
N ASP A 240 8.41 33.14 12.29
CA ASP A 240 8.79 32.99 10.87
C ASP A 240 8.49 31.65 10.18
N ALA A 241 7.21 31.28 10.13
CA ALA A 241 6.70 30.35 9.14
C ALA A 241 5.90 31.17 8.12
N SER A 242 6.47 31.37 6.93
CA SER A 242 5.76 32.03 5.83
C SER A 242 4.37 31.39 5.66
N PRO A 243 3.27 32.13 5.85
CA PRO A 243 1.94 31.56 5.71
C PRO A 243 1.76 31.19 4.24
N LEU A 244 1.45 29.92 3.98
CA LEU A 244 1.02 29.46 2.65
C LEU A 244 -0.35 30.08 2.35
N ILE A 245 -0.34 31.36 1.95
CA ILE A 245 -1.52 32.10 1.50
C ILE A 245 -1.90 31.49 0.15
N LEU A 246 -2.90 30.62 0.17
CA LEU A 246 -3.47 30.06 -1.05
C LEU A 246 -4.10 31.20 -1.85
N GLN A 247 -3.51 31.49 -3.02
CA GLN A 247 -4.09 32.48 -3.92
C GLN A 247 -5.43 31.95 -4.47
N PRO A 248 -6.52 32.73 -4.38
CA PRO A 248 -7.78 32.33 -4.98
C PRO A 248 -7.60 32.22 -6.49
N LEU A 249 -7.95 31.05 -7.05
CA LEU A 249 -7.89 30.81 -8.48
C LEU A 249 -8.82 31.78 -9.20
N LYS A 250 -8.25 32.71 -9.99
CA LYS A 250 -9.00 33.59 -10.88
C LYS A 250 -9.60 32.78 -12.01
N VAL A 251 -10.87 32.37 -11.86
CA VAL A 251 -11.64 31.75 -12.95
C VAL A 251 -11.83 32.79 -14.05
N LYS A 252 -11.03 32.71 -15.12
CA LYS A 252 -11.01 33.73 -16.18
C LYS A 252 -12.34 33.87 -16.93
N LYS A 253 -13.16 32.82 -16.98
CA LYS A 253 -14.52 32.80 -17.56
C LYS A 253 -15.15 31.43 -17.31
N ILE A 254 -16.36 31.40 -16.74
CA ILE A 254 -17.18 30.20 -16.71
C ILE A 254 -17.86 30.10 -18.07
N ILE A 255 -17.31 29.27 -18.97
CA ILE A 255 -17.94 29.01 -20.27
C ILE A 255 -19.10 28.03 -20.03
N PRO A 256 -20.37 28.45 -20.25
CA PRO A 256 -21.48 27.53 -20.12
C PRO A 256 -21.33 26.39 -21.12
N ASN A 257 -21.62 25.17 -20.69
CA ASN A 257 -21.60 24.01 -21.58
C ASN A 257 -22.55 24.28 -22.78
N PRO A 258 -22.03 24.36 -24.03
CA PRO A 258 -22.82 24.75 -25.20
C PRO A 258 -23.92 23.73 -25.54
N THR A 259 -23.87 22.52 -25.00
CA THR A 259 -24.89 21.48 -25.25
C THR A 259 -26.06 21.52 -24.25
N LYS A 260 -26.01 22.37 -23.22
CA LYS A 260 -27.12 22.53 -22.24
C LYS A 260 -27.95 23.77 -22.56
N ILE A 261 -29.02 23.57 -23.34
CA ILE A 261 -30.11 24.56 -23.47
C ILE A 261 -30.78 24.72 -22.10
N ARG A 262 -30.56 25.86 -21.43
CA ARG A 262 -31.24 26.16 -20.16
C ARG A 262 -32.69 26.54 -20.46
N LYS A 263 -33.65 25.83 -19.86
CA LYS A 263 -35.07 26.22 -19.92
C LYS A 263 -35.24 27.61 -19.27
N PRO A 264 -35.99 28.54 -19.88
CA PRO A 264 -36.24 29.84 -19.27
C PRO A 264 -37.02 29.65 -17.96
N LYS A 265 -36.63 30.39 -16.91
CA LYS A 265 -37.36 30.40 -15.64
C LYS A 265 -38.74 31.02 -15.86
N LYS A 266 -39.81 30.34 -15.44
CA LYS A 266 -41.18 30.88 -15.43
C LYS A 266 -41.19 32.14 -14.55
N LYS A 267 -41.60 33.30 -15.11
CA LYS A 267 -41.93 34.49 -14.33
C LYS A 267 -43.16 34.16 -13.48
N GLY A 268 -43.04 34.30 -12.16
CA GLY A 268 -44.17 34.17 -11.24
C GLY A 268 -45.20 35.27 -11.51
N LYS A 269 -46.48 34.93 -11.46
CA LYS A 269 -47.58 35.91 -11.61
C LYS A 269 -47.52 36.90 -10.44
N GLN A 270 -47.35 38.18 -10.75
CA GLN A 270 -47.58 39.29 -9.81
C GLN A 270 -49.07 39.28 -9.44
N LYS A 271 -49.39 39.15 -8.15
CA LYS A 271 -50.74 39.40 -7.65
C LYS A 271 -51.01 40.90 -7.77
N CYS A 272 -52.02 41.28 -8.54
CA CYS A 272 -52.57 42.63 -8.51
C CYS A 272 -53.23 42.85 -7.14
N LEU A 273 -52.76 43.84 -6.38
CA LEU A 273 -53.51 44.42 -5.28
C LEU A 273 -54.47 45.44 -5.89
N SER A 274 -55.76 45.12 -5.89
CA SER A 274 -56.83 46.06 -6.20
C SER A 274 -56.99 47.03 -5.04
N ALA A 275 -56.86 48.33 -5.32
CA ALA A 275 -57.29 49.40 -4.44
C ALA A 275 -58.83 49.50 -4.46
N VAL A 276 -59.44 49.52 -3.28
CA VAL A 276 -60.70 50.19 -2.94
C VAL A 276 -60.55 50.74 -1.54
#